data_AF-D6AKA3-F1
#
_entry.id   AF-D6AKA3-F1
#
_cell.length_a   1.000
_cell.length_b   1.000
_cell.length_c   1.000
_cell.angle_alpha   90.00
_cell.angle_beta   90.00
_cell.angle_gamma   90.00
#
_symmetry.space_group_name_H-M   'P 1'
#
loop_
_entity.id
_entity.type
_entity.pdbx_description
1 polymer ?
#
loop_
_entity_poly.entity_id
_entity_poly.type
_entity_poly.pdbx_seq_one_letter_code
_entity_poly.pdbx_strand_id
1 'polypeptide(L)'
;MILEPDAIALSDCLSASDRSARFASLARAGRTLRTANPRARVYFDGGHSGWHAPAKQAAALRAAGAATNGDGIFTNVANFHRTADERAYARRVLAALGGPPGLGAVVDTSRNGNGAPPAGQWCDPAGRALGQTPTTRTGEARIDAYLWVKLPGESDGCSGAAGSFTPEYAYALATG
;
A
#
# COMPACT_ATOMS: atom_id res chain seq x y z
N MET A 1 -2.65 11.23 2.14
CA MET A 1 -2.01 11.04 0.83
C MET A 1 -1.36 9.67 0.80
N ILE A 2 -1.68 8.88 -0.22
CA ILE A 2 -1.01 7.63 -0.56
C ILE A 2 0.04 8.00 -1.59
N LEU A 3 1.33 7.91 -1.24
CA LEU A 3 2.42 8.41 -2.08
C LEU A 3 3.02 7.28 -2.93
N GLU A 4 2.64 7.28 -4.22
CA GLU A 4 3.21 6.46 -5.30
C GLU A 4 3.16 4.94 -5.04
N PRO A 5 2.01 4.27 -5.29
CA PRO A 5 1.90 2.82 -5.23
C PRO A 5 3.02 2.09 -5.98
N ASP A 6 3.60 1.07 -5.32
CA ASP A 6 4.69 0.21 -5.80
C ASP A 6 6.03 0.88 -6.12
N ALA A 7 6.16 2.20 -5.97
CA ALA A 7 7.38 2.91 -6.32
C ALA A 7 8.62 2.47 -5.49
N ILE A 8 8.41 2.03 -4.25
CA ILE A 8 9.49 1.56 -3.36
C ILE A 8 9.64 0.04 -3.47
N ALA A 9 8.53 -0.71 -3.44
CA ALA A 9 8.55 -2.16 -3.51
C ALA A 9 9.09 -2.68 -4.87
N LEU A 10 8.75 -2.03 -5.98
CA LEU A 10 9.23 -2.37 -7.33
C LEU A 10 10.56 -1.68 -7.69
N SER A 11 11.33 -1.19 -6.71
CA SER A 11 12.55 -0.42 -7.00
C SER A 11 13.76 -1.26 -7.39
N ASP A 12 13.72 -2.59 -7.22
CA ASP A 12 14.82 -3.50 -7.54
C ASP A 12 15.05 -3.70 -9.05
N CYS A 13 14.09 -3.30 -9.90
CA CYS A 13 14.26 -3.34 -11.36
C CYS A 13 15.10 -2.18 -11.90
N LEU A 14 15.44 -1.21 -11.05
CA LEU A 14 16.17 0.00 -11.44
C LEU A 14 17.67 -0.14 -11.28
N SER A 15 18.41 0.66 -12.05
CA SER A 15 19.83 0.93 -11.75
C SER A 15 19.97 1.60 -10.38
N ALA A 16 21.17 1.54 -9.79
CA ALA A 16 21.44 2.18 -8.50
C ALA A 16 21.21 3.70 -8.55
N SER A 17 21.56 4.35 -9.67
CA SER A 17 21.34 5.79 -9.87
C SER A 17 19.85 6.13 -9.97
N ASP A 18 19.09 5.36 -10.75
CA ASP A 18 17.65 5.61 -10.93
C ASP A 18 16.88 5.32 -9.64
N ARG A 19 17.29 4.28 -8.89
CA ARG A 19 16.70 3.98 -7.58
C ARG A 19 16.95 5.12 -6.60
N SER A 20 18.17 5.64 -6.56
CA SER A 20 18.51 6.81 -5.72
C SER A 20 17.69 8.04 -6.13
N ALA A 21 17.57 8.31 -7.43
CA ALA A 21 16.78 9.42 -7.95
C ALA A 21 15.28 9.29 -7.59
N ARG A 22 14.70 8.09 -7.74
CA ARG A 22 13.32 7.80 -7.33
C ARG A 22 13.13 8.06 -5.84
N PHE A 23 14.00 7.54 -4.99
CA PHE A 23 13.94 7.73 -3.54
C PHE A 23 14.08 9.20 -3.13
N ALA A 24 14.98 9.94 -3.78
CA ALA A 24 15.10 11.38 -3.57
C ALA A 24 13.84 12.15 -3.98
N SER A 25 13.17 11.74 -5.07
CA SER A 25 11.90 12.31 -5.52
C SER A 25 10.78 12.06 -4.51
N LEU A 26 10.63 10.83 -4.01
CA LEU A 26 9.64 10.49 -2.97
C LEU A 26 9.88 11.28 -1.68
N ALA A 27 11.14 11.38 -1.23
CA ALA A 27 11.49 12.17 -0.06
C ALA A 27 11.13 13.65 -0.24
N ARG A 28 11.37 14.20 -1.44
CA ARG A 28 10.99 15.58 -1.79
C ARG A 28 9.47 15.75 -1.78
N ALA A 29 8.72 14.84 -2.40
CA ALA A 29 7.26 14.88 -2.44
C ALA A 29 6.66 14.86 -1.03
N GLY A 30 7.13 13.96 -0.15
CA GLY A 30 6.69 13.91 1.25
C GLY A 30 6.93 15.23 2.00
N ARG A 31 8.13 15.82 1.86
CA ARG A 31 8.42 17.15 2.44
C ARG A 31 7.51 18.23 1.89
N THR A 32 7.39 18.33 0.56
CA THR A 32 6.58 19.37 -0.09
C THR A 32 5.13 19.31 0.37
N LEU A 33 4.53 18.11 0.40
CA LEU A 33 3.14 17.92 0.85
C LEU A 33 2.95 18.34 2.30
N ARG A 34 3.86 17.95 3.20
CA ARG A 34 3.77 18.29 4.63
C ARG A 34 4.03 19.76 4.92
N THR A 35 4.93 20.40 4.17
CA THR A 35 5.17 21.85 4.27
C THR A 35 3.97 22.64 3.77
N ALA A 36 3.37 22.21 2.65
CA ALA A 36 2.19 22.88 2.08
C ALA A 36 0.95 22.73 2.96
N ASN A 37 0.78 21.57 3.61
CA ASN A 37 -0.32 21.33 4.53
C ASN A 37 0.15 20.47 5.72
N PRO A 38 0.45 21.09 6.88
CA PRO A 38 0.86 20.36 8.08
C PRO A 38 -0.20 19.41 8.66
N ARG A 39 -1.47 19.51 8.22
CA ARG A 39 -2.55 18.58 8.61
C ARG A 39 -2.67 17.38 7.67
N ALA A 40 -2.02 17.40 6.51
CA ALA A 40 -2.04 16.28 5.59
C ALA A 40 -1.17 15.14 6.13
N ARG A 41 -1.74 13.94 6.24
CA ARG A 41 -0.97 12.72 6.57
C ARG A 41 -0.43 12.08 5.29
N VAL A 42 0.86 11.77 5.24
CA VAL A 42 1.52 11.20 4.05
C VAL A 42 2.04 9.80 4.33
N TYR A 43 1.53 8.81 3.60
CA TYR A 43 1.91 7.40 3.73
C TYR A 43 2.71 6.96 2.51
N PHE A 44 3.86 6.33 2.74
CA PHE A 44 4.78 5.86 1.71
C PHE A 44 4.52 4.40 1.33
N ASP A 45 4.88 4.01 0.11
CA ASP A 45 4.71 2.65 -0.38
C ASP A 45 5.44 1.59 0.47
N GLY A 46 4.66 0.75 1.13
CA GLY A 46 5.12 -0.41 1.90
C GLY A 46 5.01 -1.74 1.17
N GLY A 47 4.53 -1.76 -0.08
CA GLY A 47 4.21 -3.01 -0.80
C GLY A 47 3.13 -3.82 -0.08
N HIS A 48 3.34 -5.13 0.08
CA HIS A 48 2.41 -6.03 0.78
C HIS A 48 3.13 -7.23 1.39
N SER A 49 2.43 -7.98 2.24
CA SER A 49 2.99 -9.10 3.04
C SER A 49 3.59 -10.24 2.22
N GLY A 50 3.18 -10.38 0.96
CA GLY A 50 3.67 -11.41 0.03
C GLY A 50 4.88 -11.02 -0.81
N TRP A 51 5.41 -9.80 -0.71
CA TRP A 51 6.43 -9.30 -1.65
C TRP A 51 7.85 -9.33 -1.09
N HIS A 52 8.15 -8.49 -0.10
CA HIS A 52 9.50 -8.36 0.48
C HIS A 52 9.48 -8.66 1.97
N ALA A 53 10.60 -9.16 2.50
CA ALA A 53 10.77 -9.29 3.93
C ALA A 53 10.68 -7.90 4.61
N PRO A 54 10.07 -7.78 5.81
CA PRO A 54 9.84 -6.48 6.46
C PRO A 54 11.12 -5.63 6.63
N ALA A 55 12.25 -6.24 6.97
CA ALA A 55 13.51 -5.54 7.14
C ALA A 55 14.04 -4.93 5.83
N LYS A 56 13.86 -5.65 4.70
CA LYS A 56 14.24 -5.17 3.37
C LYS A 56 13.40 -3.97 2.97
N GLN A 57 12.07 -4.06 3.11
CA GLN A 57 11.18 -2.94 2.81
C GLN A 57 11.49 -1.73 3.70
N ALA A 58 11.72 -1.94 5.00
CA ALA A 58 12.09 -0.88 5.93
C ALA A 58 13.39 -0.15 5.55
N ALA A 59 14.40 -0.88 5.04
CA ALA A 59 15.63 -0.27 4.55
C ALA A 59 15.38 0.63 3.33
N ALA A 60 14.56 0.18 2.37
CA ALA A 60 14.19 0.98 1.20
C ALA A 60 13.36 2.22 1.59
N LEU A 61 12.38 2.07 2.48
CA LEU A 61 11.58 3.17 3.05
C LEU A 61 12.45 4.22 3.75
N ARG A 62 13.47 3.79 4.50
CA ARG A 62 14.41 4.70 5.15
C ARG A 62 15.20 5.50 4.10
N ALA A 63 15.69 4.85 3.05
CA ALA A 63 16.38 5.51 1.96
C ALA A 63 15.48 6.49 1.17
N ALA A 64 14.18 6.17 1.04
CA ALA A 64 13.16 7.05 0.47
C ALA A 64 12.70 8.17 1.41
N GLY A 65 13.24 8.24 2.63
CA GLY A 65 12.93 9.31 3.59
C GLY A 65 11.57 9.19 4.27
N ALA A 66 10.94 8.01 4.27
CA ALA A 66 9.62 7.81 4.87
C ALA A 66 9.61 8.13 6.39
N ALA A 67 10.69 7.80 7.10
CA ALA A 67 10.80 8.03 8.54
C ALA A 67 10.88 9.52 8.94
N THR A 68 11.29 10.40 8.01
CA THR A 68 11.47 11.84 8.27
C THR A 68 10.44 12.70 7.55
N ASN A 69 9.93 12.24 6.41
CA ASN A 69 9.09 13.03 5.50
C ASN A 69 7.67 12.47 5.36
N GLY A 70 7.26 11.55 6.23
CA GLY A 70 5.92 10.96 6.23
C GLY A 70 5.33 10.75 7.62
N ASP A 71 4.09 10.27 7.62
CA ASP A 71 3.30 9.84 8.77
C ASP A 71 3.24 8.31 8.91
N GLY A 72 3.83 7.59 7.95
CA GLY A 72 3.85 6.14 7.97
C GLY A 72 3.94 5.51 6.60
N ILE A 73 3.37 4.32 6.50
CA ILE A 73 3.36 3.51 5.27
C ILE A 73 1.93 3.17 4.85
N PHE A 74 1.72 2.82 3.59
CA PHE A 74 0.54 2.06 3.18
C PHE A 74 0.95 0.67 2.71
N THR A 75 0.00 -0.25 2.73
CA THR A 75 0.21 -1.62 2.27
C THR A 75 -0.99 -2.12 1.47
N ASN A 76 -0.75 -3.13 0.64
CA ASN A 76 -1.77 -3.89 -0.10
C ASN A 76 -2.53 -3.12 -1.20
N VAL A 77 -2.08 -1.92 -1.59
CA VAL A 77 -2.76 -1.13 -2.63
C VAL A 77 -2.89 -1.96 -3.90
N ALA A 78 -4.12 -2.03 -4.42
CA ALA A 78 -4.50 -2.86 -5.58
C ALA A 78 -4.25 -4.37 -5.45
N ASN A 79 -3.91 -4.88 -4.27
CA ASN A 79 -3.66 -6.30 -4.02
C ASN A 79 -4.74 -6.92 -3.10
N PHE A 80 -4.58 -8.20 -2.78
CA PHE A 80 -5.66 -9.03 -2.24
C PHE A 80 -5.29 -9.69 -0.90
N HIS A 81 -4.13 -9.41 -0.32
CA HIS A 81 -3.71 -10.06 0.93
C HIS A 81 -4.66 -9.74 2.08
N ARG A 82 -4.92 -10.75 2.92
CA ARG A 82 -5.89 -10.62 4.02
C ARG A 82 -5.45 -9.51 4.96
N THR A 83 -6.43 -8.79 5.50
CA THR A 83 -6.18 -7.69 6.46
C THR A 83 -5.33 -8.15 7.65
N ALA A 84 -5.50 -9.37 8.14
CA ALA A 84 -4.70 -9.91 9.24
C ALA A 84 -3.19 -9.95 8.91
N ASP A 85 -2.85 -10.43 7.71
CA ASP A 85 -1.47 -10.58 7.24
C ASP A 85 -0.83 -9.21 7.02
N GLU A 86 -1.56 -8.29 6.39
CA GLU A 86 -1.08 -6.92 6.12
C GLU A 86 -0.84 -6.13 7.41
N ARG A 87 -1.71 -6.25 8.42
CA ARG A 87 -1.48 -5.61 9.73
C ARG A 87 -0.25 -6.16 10.43
N ALA A 88 0.00 -7.47 10.35
CA ALA A 88 1.17 -8.07 10.94
C ALA A 88 2.44 -7.62 10.21
N TYR A 89 2.40 -7.62 8.87
CA TYR A 89 3.49 -7.15 8.02
C TYR A 89 3.80 -5.67 8.26
N ALA A 90 2.80 -4.79 8.18
CA ALA A 90 2.97 -3.35 8.37
C ALA A 90 3.59 -3.00 9.73
N ARG A 91 3.16 -3.68 10.81
CA ARG A 91 3.76 -3.50 12.14
C ARG A 91 5.24 -3.91 12.17
N ARG A 92 5.61 -5.00 11.51
CA ARG A 92 7.01 -5.44 11.42
C ARG A 92 7.85 -4.47 10.59
N VAL A 93 7.31 -3.93 9.50
CA VAL A 93 7.98 -2.90 8.68
C VAL A 93 8.19 -1.62 9.50
N LEU A 94 7.14 -1.12 10.17
CA LEU A 94 7.24 0.07 11.03
C LEU A 94 8.23 -0.10 12.17
N ALA A 95 8.26 -1.27 12.81
CA ALA A 95 9.25 -1.59 13.84
C ALA A 95 10.68 -1.57 13.28
N ALA A 96 10.91 -2.18 12.13
CA ALA A 96 12.22 -2.20 11.47
C ALA A 96 12.63 -0.84 10.87
N LEU A 97 11.68 0.03 10.52
CA LEU A 97 11.92 1.37 9.99
C LEU A 97 12.52 2.32 11.04
N GLY A 98 12.25 2.09 12.33
CA GLY A 98 12.91 2.81 13.42
C GLY A 98 12.75 4.34 13.34
N GLY A 99 11.50 4.81 13.25
CA GLY A 99 11.15 6.24 13.20
C GLY A 99 10.38 6.72 14.44
N PRO A 100 9.81 7.94 14.40
CA PRO A 100 9.02 8.49 15.49
C PRO A 100 7.88 7.54 15.92
N PRO A 101 7.48 7.55 17.21
CA PRO A 101 6.46 6.63 17.71
C PRO A 101 5.08 6.81 17.05
N GLY A 102 4.83 7.97 16.43
CA GLY A 102 3.59 8.31 15.74
C GLY A 102 3.46 7.79 14.29
N LEU A 103 4.46 7.05 13.77
CA LEU A 103 4.33 6.44 12.44
C LEU A 103 3.30 5.29 12.47
N GLY A 104 2.30 5.38 11.60
CA GLY A 104 1.23 4.40 11.45
C GLY A 104 1.21 3.72 10.09
N ALA A 105 0.21 2.87 9.85
CA ALA A 105 0.00 2.24 8.57
C ALA A 105 -1.46 2.36 8.10
N VAL A 106 -1.62 2.49 6.79
CA VAL A 106 -2.91 2.33 6.11
C VAL A 106 -2.88 1.01 5.35
N VAL A 107 -3.99 0.27 5.35
CA VAL A 107 -4.11 -0.97 4.57
C VAL A 107 -5.22 -0.80 3.54
N ASP A 108 -4.92 -1.09 2.27
CA ASP A 108 -5.96 -1.21 1.26
C ASP A 108 -6.75 -2.51 1.48
N THR A 109 -8.06 -2.35 1.63
CA THR A 109 -9.03 -3.40 1.92
C THR A 109 -10.11 -3.48 0.84
N SER A 110 -9.88 -2.82 -0.30
CA SER A 110 -10.82 -2.74 -1.42
C SER A 110 -11.29 -4.11 -1.91
N ARG A 111 -10.40 -5.08 -2.07
CA ARG A 111 -10.69 -6.36 -2.74
C ARG A 111 -10.17 -7.61 -2.01
N ASN A 112 -9.86 -7.51 -0.71
CA ASN A 112 -9.18 -8.59 0.02
C ASN A 112 -10.08 -9.49 0.88
N GLY A 113 -11.40 -9.47 0.68
CA GLY A 113 -12.35 -10.26 1.49
C GLY A 113 -12.07 -11.77 1.45
N ASN A 114 -11.70 -12.28 0.27
CA ASN A 114 -11.34 -13.70 0.06
C ASN A 114 -9.83 -13.97 0.06
N GLY A 115 -9.02 -12.99 0.49
CA GLY A 115 -7.56 -13.09 0.49
C GLY A 115 -6.94 -13.11 -0.92
N ALA A 116 -5.61 -13.31 -0.98
CA ALA A 116 -4.89 -13.43 -2.24
C ALA A 116 -5.04 -14.85 -2.82
N PRO A 117 -5.09 -15.01 -4.15
CA PRO A 117 -5.09 -16.33 -4.76
C PRO A 117 -3.76 -17.06 -4.46
N PRO A 118 -3.76 -18.40 -4.25
CA PRO A 118 -2.55 -19.14 -3.89
C PRO A 118 -1.40 -19.00 -4.89
N ALA A 119 -1.72 -18.79 -6.17
CA ALA A 119 -0.75 -18.62 -7.24
C ALA A 119 -0.10 -17.22 -7.30
N GLY A 120 -0.43 -16.31 -6.37
CA GLY A 120 0.11 -14.94 -6.35
C GLY A 120 -0.36 -14.06 -7.52
N GLN A 121 -1.44 -14.44 -8.18
CA GLN A 121 -2.04 -13.65 -9.25
C GLN A 121 -2.56 -12.32 -8.70
N TRP A 122 -2.14 -11.22 -9.30
CA TRP A 122 -2.54 -9.87 -8.92
C TRP A 122 -3.37 -9.17 -9.99
N CYS A 123 -3.34 -9.64 -11.24
CA CYS A 123 -3.99 -8.96 -12.35
C CYS A 123 -5.38 -9.55 -12.59
N ASP A 124 -6.43 -8.86 -12.12
CA ASP A 124 -7.85 -9.24 -12.23
C ASP A 124 -8.18 -10.71 -11.86
N PRO A 125 -7.71 -11.25 -10.72
CA PRO A 125 -8.01 -12.62 -10.35
C PRO A 125 -9.50 -12.82 -10.04
N ALA A 126 -10.05 -13.95 -10.47
CA ALA A 126 -11.43 -14.33 -10.16
C ALA A 126 -11.62 -14.75 -8.69
N GLY A 127 -12.89 -14.75 -8.24
CA GLY A 127 -13.29 -15.22 -6.91
C GLY A 127 -12.77 -14.37 -5.75
N ARG A 128 -12.40 -13.12 -6.01
CA ARG A 128 -12.09 -12.13 -4.96
C ARG A 128 -13.39 -11.51 -4.46
N ALA A 129 -13.33 -10.90 -3.28
CA ALA A 129 -14.48 -10.26 -2.65
C ALA A 129 -14.07 -8.91 -2.07
N LEU A 130 -15.03 -7.99 -1.95
CA LEU A 130 -14.82 -6.74 -1.21
C LEU A 130 -14.33 -7.05 0.21
N GLY A 131 -13.38 -6.27 0.70
CA GLY A 131 -12.92 -6.37 2.08
C GLY A 131 -13.68 -5.43 3.01
N GLN A 132 -13.09 -5.20 4.18
CA GLN A 132 -13.60 -4.26 5.18
C GLN A 132 -13.84 -2.87 4.56
N THR A 133 -15.01 -2.28 4.79
CA THR A 133 -15.30 -0.92 4.31
C THR A 133 -14.38 0.11 4.98
N PRO A 134 -14.05 1.24 4.32
CA PRO A 134 -13.12 2.23 4.85
C PRO A 134 -13.48 2.70 6.26
N THR A 135 -12.50 2.72 7.16
CA THR A 135 -12.67 3.11 8.57
C THR A 135 -11.35 3.47 9.23
N THR A 136 -11.39 4.43 10.17
CA THR A 136 -10.29 4.72 11.10
C THR A 136 -10.44 3.98 12.43
N ARG A 137 -11.59 3.34 12.68
CA ARG A 137 -11.84 2.50 13.86
C ARG A 137 -11.31 1.10 13.61
N THR A 138 -9.99 0.97 13.51
CA THR A 138 -9.32 -0.31 13.21
C THR A 138 -9.23 -1.22 14.43
N GLY A 139 -9.21 -0.64 15.64
CA GLY A 139 -8.96 -1.35 16.89
C GLY A 139 -7.53 -1.87 17.03
N GLU A 140 -6.63 -1.48 16.14
CA GLU A 140 -5.30 -2.08 15.99
C GLU A 140 -4.20 -1.03 16.16
N ALA A 141 -3.29 -1.29 17.08
CA ALA A 141 -2.18 -0.38 17.34
C ALA A 141 -1.31 -0.20 16.08
N ARG A 142 -0.98 1.07 15.77
CA ARG A 142 -0.21 1.50 14.58
C ARG A 142 -0.88 1.22 13.23
N ILE A 143 -2.17 0.90 13.21
CA ILE A 143 -2.96 0.82 11.98
C ILE A 143 -3.97 1.96 12.00
N ASP A 144 -3.68 3.00 11.23
CA ASP A 144 -4.41 4.27 11.24
C ASP A 144 -5.77 4.16 10.52
N ALA A 145 -5.82 3.38 9.44
CA ALA A 145 -7.05 3.18 8.67
C ALA A 145 -7.02 1.90 7.83
N TYR A 146 -8.22 1.37 7.60
CA TYR A 146 -8.51 0.58 6.41
C TYR A 146 -9.13 1.51 5.39
N LEU A 147 -8.60 1.51 4.17
CA LEU A 147 -9.11 2.32 3.07
C LEU A 147 -9.39 1.43 1.87
N TRP A 148 -10.23 1.90 0.95
CA TRP A 148 -10.28 1.41 -0.41
C TRP A 148 -9.47 2.39 -1.25
N VAL A 149 -8.21 2.03 -1.50
CA VAL A 149 -7.31 2.88 -2.28
C VAL A 149 -7.50 2.55 -3.76
N LYS A 150 -7.42 1.26 -4.12
CA LYS A 150 -7.95 0.78 -5.40
C LYS A 150 -9.48 0.86 -5.37
N LEU A 151 -10.04 1.28 -6.50
CA LEU A 151 -11.48 1.36 -6.70
C LEU A 151 -12.01 0.00 -7.18
N PRO A 152 -12.89 -0.68 -6.42
CA PRO A 152 -13.48 -1.95 -6.84
C PRO A 152 -14.24 -1.80 -8.17
N GLY A 153 -13.96 -2.70 -9.12
CA GLY A 153 -14.50 -2.66 -10.48
C GLY A 153 -13.55 -2.08 -11.53
N GLU A 154 -12.48 -1.41 -11.12
CA GLU A 154 -11.43 -1.03 -12.07
C GLU A 154 -10.48 -2.19 -12.36
N SER A 155 -10.25 -2.45 -13.65
CA SER A 155 -9.28 -3.43 -14.15
C SER A 155 -7.86 -3.11 -13.67
N ASP A 156 -7.09 -4.17 -13.43
CA ASP A 156 -5.64 -4.13 -13.18
C ASP A 156 -4.84 -4.17 -14.49
N GLY A 157 -5.48 -4.54 -15.60
CA GLY A 157 -4.89 -4.57 -16.94
C GLY A 157 -5.12 -5.85 -17.73
N CYS A 158 -5.72 -6.89 -17.13
CA CYS A 158 -5.87 -8.21 -17.74
C CYS A 158 -7.27 -8.44 -18.31
N SER A 159 -8.30 -7.91 -17.65
CA SER A 159 -9.69 -7.97 -18.13
C SER A 159 -10.11 -6.75 -18.95
N GLY A 160 -9.22 -5.75 -19.05
CA GLY A 160 -9.43 -4.48 -19.73
C GLY A 160 -8.24 -3.55 -19.48
N ALA A 161 -8.25 -2.34 -20.04
CA ALA A 161 -7.18 -1.36 -19.80
C ALA A 161 -7.06 -1.05 -18.30
N ALA A 162 -5.84 -0.91 -17.77
CA ALA A 162 -5.65 -0.60 -16.36
C ALA A 162 -6.39 0.69 -15.96
N GLY A 163 -7.21 0.60 -14.91
CA GLY A 163 -8.07 1.71 -14.45
C GLY A 163 -9.43 1.80 -15.15
N SER A 164 -9.71 1.00 -16.19
CA SER A 164 -11.06 0.98 -16.80
C SER A 164 -12.06 0.28 -15.89
N PHE A 165 -13.21 0.91 -15.64
CA PHE A 165 -14.28 0.34 -14.82
C PHE A 165 -15.15 -0.62 -15.62
N THR A 166 -15.46 -1.78 -15.04
CA THR A 166 -16.48 -2.70 -15.54
C THR A 166 -17.51 -3.03 -14.44
N PRO A 167 -18.83 -2.84 -14.69
CA PRO A 167 -19.87 -3.18 -13.72
C PRO A 167 -19.83 -4.65 -13.29
N GLU A 168 -19.47 -5.56 -14.21
CA GLU A 168 -19.42 -6.99 -13.97
C GLU A 168 -18.34 -7.35 -12.93
N TYR A 169 -17.18 -6.68 -12.98
CA TYR A 169 -16.12 -6.92 -12.00
C TYR A 169 -16.50 -6.36 -10.63
N ALA A 170 -17.08 -5.16 -10.58
CA ALA A 170 -17.60 -4.58 -9.34
C ALA A 170 -18.65 -5.49 -8.70
N TYR A 171 -19.59 -6.01 -9.51
CA TYR A 171 -20.63 -6.93 -9.07
C TYR A 171 -20.06 -8.26 -8.57
N ALA A 172 -19.09 -8.84 -9.27
CA ALA A 172 -18.41 -10.06 -8.85
C ALA A 172 -17.70 -9.89 -7.49
N LEU A 173 -17.02 -8.75 -7.27
CA LEU A 173 -16.40 -8.45 -5.97
C LEU A 173 -17.45 -8.29 -4.85
N ALA A 174 -18.61 -7.70 -5.15
CA ALA A 174 -19.66 -7.47 -4.16
C ALA A 174 -20.44 -8.73 -3.77
N THR A 175 -20.41 -9.77 -4.61
CA THR A 175 -21.18 -11.02 -4.44
C THR A 175 -20.31 -12.26 -4.19
N GLY A 176 -18.99 -12.10 -4.23
CA GLY A 176 -18.00 -13.16 -4.03
C GLY A 176 -17.74 -13.53 -2.58
#